data_AF-A0A4Q9KPI8-F1
#
_entry.id   AF-A0A4Q9KPI8-F1
#
_cell.length_a   1.000
_cell.length_b   1.000
_cell.length_c   1.000
_cell.angle_alpha   90.00
_cell.angle_beta   90.00
_cell.angle_gamma   90.00
#
_symmetry.space_group_name_H-M   'P 1'
#
loop_
_entity.id
_entity.type
_entity.pdbx_description
1 polymer ?
#
loop_
_entity_poly.entity_id
_entity_poly.type
_entity_poly.pdbx_seq_one_letter_code
_entity_poly.pdbx_strand_id
1 'polypeptide(L)'
;MRKFIRFLYFSQIYYFIFRNNFKSQIWIKTNQKYFYVLQLDDAVRAVLVKNKIHLRPGCKERLYLPRTELGRGLHRVELRSEHMLLQLLDCLEKSKEISTRRAAILKVENNNKTYLALIKGFLKIKYRLVEEVTKKSLEEAQLAKLYNEIEKRKHHIKLYNARKNELVSVSDSLRWLK
;
A
#
# COMPACT_ATOMS: atom_id res chain seq x y z
N MET A 1 -13.11 52.56 35.37
CA MET A 1 -12.59 51.76 34.23
C MET A 1 -11.39 50.84 34.53
N ARG A 2 -10.55 51.04 35.56
CA ARG A 2 -9.39 50.14 35.83
C ARG A 2 -9.68 48.81 36.57
N LYS A 3 -10.84 48.66 37.24
CA LYS A 3 -11.21 47.41 37.93
C LYS A 3 -11.77 46.32 36.99
N PHE A 4 -12.36 46.71 35.84
CA PHE A 4 -12.96 45.75 34.89
C PHE A 4 -11.92 45.04 34.01
N ILE A 5 -10.79 45.69 33.69
CA ILE A 5 -9.74 45.10 32.86
C ILE A 5 -8.98 43.99 33.61
N ARG A 6 -8.76 44.15 34.93
CA ARG A 6 -8.11 43.11 35.75
C ARG A 6 -8.92 41.81 35.86
N PHE A 7 -10.25 41.87 35.79
CA PHE A 7 -11.12 40.70 35.91
C PHE A 7 -11.10 39.82 34.64
N LEU A 8 -11.01 40.44 33.46
CA LEU A 8 -10.95 39.72 32.19
C LEU A 8 -9.61 39.01 31.98
N TYR A 9 -8.49 39.62 32.39
CA TYR A 9 -7.18 38.96 32.31
C TYR A 9 -7.04 37.80 33.31
N PHE A 10 -7.63 37.89 34.51
CA PHE A 10 -7.59 36.80 35.50
C PHE A 10 -8.40 35.57 35.05
N SER A 11 -9.55 35.79 34.40
CA SER A 11 -10.39 34.73 33.82
C SER A 11 -9.71 33.99 32.66
N GLN A 12 -9.04 34.71 31.75
CA GLN A 12 -8.35 34.10 30.61
C GLN A 12 -7.13 33.25 31.02
N ILE A 13 -6.38 33.68 32.04
CA ILE A 13 -5.22 32.93 32.55
C ILE A 13 -5.69 31.65 33.28
N TYR A 14 -6.75 31.72 34.09
CA TYR A 14 -7.31 30.55 34.75
C TYR A 14 -7.84 29.52 33.75
N TYR A 15 -8.53 29.97 32.70
CA TYR A 15 -9.05 29.09 31.65
C TYR A 15 -7.92 28.40 30.86
N PHE A 16 -6.81 29.09 30.60
CA PHE A 16 -5.64 28.54 29.92
C PHE A 16 -4.88 27.50 30.76
N ILE A 17 -4.68 27.77 32.06
CA ILE A 17 -4.02 26.85 32.99
C ILE A 17 -4.89 25.60 33.24
N PHE A 18 -6.20 25.76 33.36
CA PHE A 18 -7.14 24.65 33.57
C PHE A 18 -7.25 23.74 32.34
N ARG A 19 -7.27 24.32 31.13
CA ARG A 19 -7.32 23.55 29.87
C ARG A 19 -6.03 22.77 29.59
N ASN A 20 -4.87 23.31 29.98
CA ASN A 20 -3.59 22.62 29.85
C ASN A 20 -3.43 21.48 30.87
N ASN A 21 -3.91 21.66 32.12
CA ASN A 21 -3.93 20.60 33.14
C ASN A 21 -4.94 19.48 32.84
N PHE A 22 -6.11 19.79 32.28
CA PHE A 22 -7.08 18.76 31.88
C PHE A 22 -6.57 17.97 30.67
N LYS A 23 -5.97 18.64 29.68
CA LYS A 23 -5.36 17.96 28.53
C LYS A 23 -4.22 17.05 28.97
N SER A 24 -3.33 17.48 29.86
CA SER A 24 -2.23 16.64 30.36
C SER A 24 -2.73 15.45 31.18
N GLN A 25 -3.72 15.61 32.05
CA GLN A 25 -4.30 14.50 32.82
C GLN A 25 -5.05 13.49 31.93
N ILE A 26 -5.81 13.96 30.92
CA ILE A 26 -6.44 13.08 29.94
C ILE A 26 -5.36 12.34 29.14
N TRP A 27 -4.29 13.02 28.72
CA TRP A 27 -3.17 12.42 27.99
C TRP A 27 -2.40 11.37 28.81
N ILE A 28 -2.24 11.58 30.11
CA ILE A 28 -1.63 10.61 31.04
C ILE A 28 -2.55 9.39 31.25
N LYS A 29 -3.86 9.61 31.45
CA LYS A 29 -4.84 8.52 31.61
C LYS A 29 -5.03 7.71 30.33
N THR A 30 -5.04 8.35 29.17
CA THR A 30 -5.08 7.65 27.88
C THR A 30 -3.78 6.89 27.65
N ASN A 31 -2.61 7.48 27.92
CA ASN A 31 -1.32 6.77 27.81
C ASN A 31 -1.20 5.57 28.74
N GLN A 32 -1.68 5.65 29.98
CA GLN A 32 -1.75 4.48 30.87
C GLN A 32 -2.65 3.39 30.29
N LYS A 33 -3.84 3.74 29.78
CA LYS A 33 -4.75 2.77 29.15
C LYS A 33 -4.12 2.13 27.90
N TYR A 34 -3.46 2.91 27.05
CA TYR A 34 -2.74 2.39 25.89
C TYR A 34 -1.58 1.47 26.29
N PHE A 35 -0.86 1.80 27.37
CA PHE A 35 0.23 0.99 27.90
C PHE A 35 -0.25 -0.39 28.39
N TYR A 36 -1.34 -0.44 29.15
CA TYR A 36 -1.93 -1.72 29.60
C TYR A 36 -2.41 -2.59 28.43
N VAL A 37 -3.04 -1.99 27.41
CA VAL A 37 -3.51 -2.72 26.24
C VAL A 37 -2.33 -3.28 25.42
N LEU A 38 -1.24 -2.52 25.29
CA LEU A 38 -0.01 -2.97 24.62
C LEU A 38 0.66 -4.14 25.36
N GLN A 39 0.73 -4.09 26.70
CA GLN A 39 1.29 -5.18 27.50
C GLN A 39 0.46 -6.47 27.37
N LEU A 40 -0.87 -6.34 27.35
CA LEU A 40 -1.77 -7.48 27.22
C LEU A 40 -1.68 -8.11 25.82
N ASP A 41 -1.59 -7.27 24.79
CA ASP A 41 -1.38 -7.68 23.40
C ASP A 41 0.00 -8.39 23.21
N ASP A 42 1.05 -7.91 23.87
CA ASP A 42 2.37 -8.56 23.89
C ASP A 42 2.33 -9.92 24.59
N ALA A 43 1.61 -10.04 25.72
CA ALA A 43 1.44 -11.28 26.47
C ALA A 43 0.65 -12.33 25.68
N VAL A 44 -0.49 -11.95 25.08
CA VAL A 44 -1.28 -12.84 24.22
C VAL A 44 -0.44 -13.32 23.04
N ARG A 45 0.30 -12.41 22.39
CA ARG A 45 1.19 -12.75 21.27
C ARG A 45 2.28 -13.74 21.66
N ALA A 46 2.86 -13.61 22.86
CA ALA A 46 3.86 -14.57 23.36
C ALA A 46 3.28 -15.99 23.50
N VAL A 47 2.05 -16.12 24.00
CA VAL A 47 1.33 -17.41 24.12
C VAL A 47 1.05 -18.01 22.74
N LEU A 48 0.59 -17.19 21.79
CA LEU A 48 0.28 -17.65 20.42
C LEU A 48 1.53 -18.11 19.65
N VAL A 49 2.68 -17.45 19.86
CA VAL A 49 3.97 -17.86 19.29
C VAL A 49 4.46 -19.17 19.92
N LYS A 50 4.32 -19.33 21.25
CA LYS A 50 4.71 -20.55 21.99
C LYS A 50 3.96 -21.78 21.48
N ASN A 51 2.67 -21.62 21.19
CA ASN A 51 1.82 -22.70 20.66
C ASN A 51 1.96 -22.90 19.15
N LYS A 52 2.91 -22.20 18.48
CA LYS A 52 3.13 -22.22 17.02
C LYS A 52 1.89 -21.85 16.18
N ILE A 53 0.89 -21.22 16.80
CA ILE A 53 -0.32 -20.72 16.12
C ILE A 53 0.04 -19.47 15.29
N HIS A 54 1.00 -18.67 15.77
CA HIS A 54 1.42 -17.44 15.12
C HIS A 54 2.94 -17.44 14.82
N LEU A 55 3.32 -17.38 13.54
CA LEU A 55 4.71 -17.15 13.12
C LEU A 55 4.95 -15.64 13.01
N ARG A 56 5.68 -15.05 13.98
CA ARG A 56 6.13 -13.64 14.15
C ARG A 56 5.44 -12.56 13.28
N PRO A 57 4.80 -11.54 13.88
CA PRO A 57 4.27 -10.43 13.10
C PRO A 57 5.40 -9.54 12.55
N GLY A 58 5.21 -9.07 11.31
CA GLY A 58 6.07 -8.05 10.72
C GLY A 58 5.84 -6.64 11.30
N CYS A 59 6.78 -5.73 11.03
CA CYS A 59 6.84 -4.36 11.55
C CYS A 59 5.51 -3.57 11.47
N LYS A 60 5.30 -2.72 12.49
CA LYS A 60 4.10 -1.86 12.72
C LYS A 60 3.90 -0.75 11.68
N GLU A 61 4.87 -0.46 10.82
CA GLU A 61 4.83 0.61 9.80
C GLU A 61 4.03 0.24 8.52
N ARG A 62 3.22 -0.82 8.58
CA ARG A 62 2.51 -1.44 7.45
C ARG A 62 1.09 -0.92 7.22
N LEU A 63 0.88 0.40 7.27
CA LEU A 63 -0.38 1.00 6.82
C LEU A 63 -0.19 1.48 5.37
N TYR A 64 -1.21 1.33 4.52
CA TYR A 64 -1.35 1.92 3.16
C TYR A 64 -0.99 1.11 1.90
N LEU A 65 -0.64 -0.18 1.95
CA LEU A 65 -0.53 -0.99 0.71
C LEU A 65 -1.53 -2.16 0.70
N PRO A 66 -2.14 -2.49 -0.45
CA PRO A 66 -3.01 -3.65 -0.59
C PRO A 66 -2.21 -4.92 -0.26
N ARG A 67 -2.75 -5.70 0.66
CA ARG A 67 -2.08 -6.84 1.30
C ARG A 67 -2.31 -8.16 0.53
N THR A 68 -2.45 -8.10 -0.79
CA THR A 68 -2.86 -9.21 -1.68
C THR A 68 -1.82 -10.33 -1.85
N GLU A 69 -0.59 -10.18 -1.37
CA GLU A 69 0.48 -11.18 -1.53
C GLU A 69 1.09 -11.52 -0.16
N LEU A 70 0.50 -12.50 0.55
CA LEU A 70 0.85 -12.89 1.93
C LEU A 70 0.89 -11.69 2.91
N GLY A 71 0.08 -10.67 2.66
CA GLY A 71 0.08 -9.45 3.46
C GLY A 71 1.34 -8.59 3.35
N ARG A 72 2.15 -8.77 2.30
CA ARG A 72 3.43 -8.06 2.11
C ARG A 72 3.44 -7.02 1.00
N GLY A 73 2.50 -7.09 0.05
CA GLY A 73 2.37 -6.16 -1.09
C GLY A 73 3.52 -6.32 -2.09
N LEU A 74 3.26 -6.96 -3.23
CA LEU A 74 4.29 -7.20 -4.25
C LEU A 74 4.13 -6.23 -5.42
N HIS A 75 4.47 -4.96 -5.20
CA HIS A 75 4.31 -3.93 -6.22
C HIS A 75 5.52 -3.00 -6.29
N ARG A 76 6.00 -2.75 -7.52
CA ARG A 76 7.05 -1.76 -7.80
C ARG A 76 6.47 -0.59 -8.57
N VAL A 77 7.06 0.59 -8.37
CA VAL A 77 6.67 1.83 -9.06
C VAL A 77 6.77 1.67 -10.57
N GLU A 78 7.84 1.03 -11.06
CA GLU A 78 8.02 0.74 -12.49
C GLU A 78 6.86 -0.07 -13.06
N LEU A 79 6.51 -1.19 -12.41
CA LEU A 79 5.44 -2.08 -12.85
C LEU A 79 4.08 -1.39 -12.81
N ARG A 80 3.87 -0.51 -11.82
CA ARG A 80 2.68 0.34 -11.73
C ARG A 80 2.60 1.30 -12.91
N SER A 81 3.70 1.95 -13.25
CA SER A 81 3.75 2.93 -14.33
C SER A 81 3.47 2.28 -15.69
N GLU A 82 4.01 1.08 -15.94
CA GLU A 82 3.72 0.28 -17.13
C GLU A 82 2.22 -0.01 -17.25
N HIS A 83 1.60 -0.43 -16.14
CA HIS A 83 0.18 -0.72 -16.08
C HIS A 83 -0.67 0.52 -16.34
N MET A 84 -0.30 1.66 -15.73
CA MET A 84 -1.01 2.93 -15.92
C MET A 84 -0.94 3.41 -17.37
N LEU A 85 0.22 3.27 -18.01
CA LEU A 85 0.41 3.68 -19.41
C LEU A 85 -0.36 2.78 -20.38
N LEU A 86 -0.34 1.46 -20.16
CA LEU A 86 -1.14 0.53 -20.97
C LEU A 86 -2.64 0.83 -20.81
N GLN A 87 -3.09 1.05 -19.57
CA GLN A 87 -4.49 1.40 -19.30
C GLN A 87 -4.88 2.73 -19.97
N LEU A 88 -4.01 3.73 -19.94
CA LEU A 88 -4.24 5.00 -20.62
C LEU A 88 -4.39 4.80 -22.14
N LEU A 89 -3.48 4.02 -22.74
CA LEU A 89 -3.53 3.71 -24.17
C LEU A 89 -4.83 3.00 -24.55
N ASP A 90 -5.21 1.96 -23.81
CA ASP A 90 -6.47 1.22 -24.03
C ASP A 90 -7.70 2.14 -23.91
N CYS A 91 -7.70 3.06 -22.94
CA CYS A 91 -8.78 4.04 -22.78
C CYS A 91 -8.88 4.98 -23.98
N LEU A 92 -7.75 5.45 -24.51
CA LEU A 92 -7.72 6.32 -25.69
C LEU A 92 -8.17 5.57 -26.94
N GLU A 93 -7.69 4.34 -27.15
CA GLU A 93 -8.08 3.50 -28.29
C GLU A 93 -9.57 3.19 -28.30
N LYS A 94 -10.15 2.78 -27.15
CA LYS A 94 -11.58 2.42 -27.04
C LYS A 94 -12.54 3.56 -27.34
N SER A 95 -12.11 4.80 -27.17
CA SER A 95 -12.98 5.98 -27.25
C SER A 95 -12.58 6.97 -28.35
N LYS A 96 -11.66 6.57 -29.23
CA LYS A 96 -11.22 7.37 -30.38
C LYS A 96 -12.38 7.70 -31.34
N GLU A 97 -13.35 6.80 -31.46
CA GLU A 97 -14.51 6.95 -32.35
C GLU A 97 -15.52 7.94 -31.80
N ILE A 98 -15.61 8.06 -30.47
CA ILE A 98 -16.56 8.95 -29.78
C ILE A 98 -15.95 10.36 -29.61
N SER A 99 -14.64 10.45 -29.39
CA SER A 99 -13.97 11.71 -29.05
C SER A 99 -12.88 12.07 -30.06
N THR A 100 -13.15 13.12 -30.85
CA THR A 100 -12.19 13.73 -31.79
C THR A 100 -10.90 14.15 -31.10
N ARG A 101 -10.99 14.67 -29.86
CA ARG A 101 -9.83 15.04 -29.04
C ARG A 101 -8.94 13.83 -28.73
N ARG A 102 -9.53 12.69 -28.36
CA ARG A 102 -8.76 11.48 -28.05
C ARG A 102 -8.11 10.89 -29.30
N ALA A 103 -8.81 10.91 -30.45
CA ALA A 103 -8.24 10.51 -31.73
C ALA A 103 -7.06 11.40 -32.14
N ALA A 104 -7.17 12.73 -31.96
CA ALA A 104 -6.09 13.66 -32.23
C ALA A 104 -4.88 13.43 -31.33
N ILE A 105 -5.08 13.20 -30.03
CA ILE A 105 -4.01 12.84 -29.08
C ILE A 105 -3.31 11.58 -29.56
N LEU A 106 -4.06 10.51 -29.84
CA LEU A 106 -3.49 9.24 -30.30
C LEU A 106 -2.65 9.42 -31.58
N LYS A 107 -3.13 10.24 -32.53
CA LYS A 107 -2.41 10.56 -33.77
C LYS A 107 -1.09 11.29 -33.50
N VAL A 108 -1.09 12.28 -32.61
CA VAL A 108 0.12 13.04 -32.25
C VAL A 108 1.14 12.13 -31.55
N GLU A 109 0.69 11.34 -30.57
CA GLU A 109 1.55 10.40 -29.83
C GLU A 109 2.20 9.38 -30.78
N ASN A 110 1.43 8.84 -31.72
CA ASN A 110 1.94 7.89 -32.72
C ASN A 110 2.92 8.54 -33.71
N ASN A 111 2.65 9.75 -34.18
CA ASN A 111 3.56 10.47 -35.08
C ASN A 111 4.90 10.78 -34.41
N ASN A 112 4.86 11.18 -33.14
CA ASN A 112 6.03 11.52 -32.35
C ASN A 112 6.77 10.28 -31.81
N LYS A 113 6.22 9.07 -31.98
CA LYS A 113 6.77 7.81 -31.45
C LYS A 113 7.09 7.91 -29.95
N THR A 114 6.20 8.53 -29.19
CA THR A 114 6.39 8.69 -27.75
C THR A 114 6.43 7.34 -27.04
N TYR A 115 6.86 7.34 -25.78
CA TYR A 115 6.87 6.13 -24.95
C TYR A 115 5.47 5.49 -24.83
N LEU A 116 4.41 6.30 -24.82
CA LEU A 116 3.02 5.81 -24.78
C LEU A 116 2.66 5.02 -26.05
N ALA A 117 3.07 5.46 -27.24
CA ALA A 117 2.82 4.75 -28.49
C ALA A 117 3.62 3.43 -28.56
N LEU A 118 4.84 3.42 -28.04
CA LEU A 118 5.74 2.27 -28.09
C LEU A 118 5.52 1.26 -26.94
N ILE A 119 4.67 1.56 -25.96
CA ILE A 119 4.54 0.78 -24.72
C ILE A 119 4.20 -0.69 -24.98
N LYS A 120 3.27 -0.99 -25.90
CA LYS A 120 2.88 -2.37 -26.24
C LYS A 120 4.07 -3.17 -26.77
N GLY A 121 4.86 -2.58 -27.67
CA GLY A 121 6.08 -3.19 -28.20
C GLY A 121 7.17 -3.36 -27.14
N PHE A 122 7.37 -2.34 -26.31
CA PHE A 122 8.34 -2.37 -25.21
C PHE A 122 8.04 -3.50 -24.21
N LEU A 123 6.77 -3.62 -23.79
CA LEU A 123 6.34 -4.67 -22.86
C LEU A 123 6.50 -6.06 -23.47
N LYS A 124 6.19 -6.22 -24.76
CA LYS A 124 6.35 -7.49 -25.48
C LYS A 124 7.80 -7.97 -25.45
N ILE A 125 8.75 -7.08 -25.70
CA ILE A 125 10.19 -7.39 -25.67
C ILE A 125 10.67 -7.64 -24.23
N LYS A 126 10.31 -6.77 -23.29
CA LYS A 126 10.77 -6.82 -21.89
C LYS A 126 10.37 -8.12 -21.18
N TYR A 127 9.13 -8.58 -21.41
CA TYR A 127 8.57 -9.76 -20.75
C TYR A 127 8.52 -10.99 -21.66
N ARG A 128 9.03 -10.90 -22.90
CA ARG A 128 9.04 -11.98 -23.90
C ARG A 128 7.63 -12.57 -24.12
N LEU A 129 6.64 -11.69 -24.23
CA LEU A 129 5.25 -12.08 -24.46
C LEU A 129 5.08 -12.48 -25.94
N VAL A 130 4.45 -13.63 -26.19
CA VAL A 130 4.18 -14.12 -27.56
C VAL A 130 2.88 -13.52 -28.11
N GLU A 131 1.84 -13.50 -27.27
CA GLU A 131 0.49 -13.01 -27.59
C GLU A 131 0.36 -11.48 -27.49
N GLU A 132 -0.84 -10.97 -27.79
CA GLU A 132 -1.19 -9.57 -27.62
C GLU A 132 -1.15 -9.17 -26.13
N VAL A 133 -0.62 -7.98 -25.84
CA VAL A 133 -0.40 -7.53 -24.46
C VAL A 133 -1.75 -7.19 -23.82
N THR A 134 -2.30 -8.16 -23.09
CA THR A 134 -3.50 -7.96 -22.27
C THR A 134 -3.13 -7.58 -20.84
N LYS A 135 -4.06 -6.93 -20.13
CA LYS A 135 -3.86 -6.55 -18.72
C LYS A 135 -3.46 -7.74 -17.83
N LYS A 136 -4.12 -8.89 -18.02
CA LYS A 136 -3.86 -10.11 -17.23
C LYS A 136 -2.49 -10.73 -17.53
N SER A 137 -2.17 -10.90 -18.81
CA SER A 137 -0.86 -11.46 -19.22
C SER A 137 0.31 -10.59 -18.74
N LEU A 138 0.14 -9.26 -18.73
CA LEU A 138 1.13 -8.35 -18.17
C LEU A 138 1.28 -8.56 -16.65
N GLU A 139 0.18 -8.60 -15.90
CA GLU A 139 0.22 -8.83 -14.44
C GLU A 139 0.93 -10.14 -14.09
N GLU A 140 0.61 -11.23 -14.79
CA GLU A 140 1.24 -12.54 -14.59
C GLU A 140 2.74 -12.52 -14.89
N ALA A 141 3.16 -11.90 -15.99
CA ALA A 141 4.58 -11.80 -16.35
C ALA A 141 5.37 -10.92 -15.37
N GLN A 142 4.78 -9.82 -14.92
CA GLN A 142 5.36 -8.94 -13.91
C GLN A 142 5.52 -9.67 -12.57
N LEU A 143 4.50 -10.42 -12.14
CA LEU A 143 4.55 -11.25 -10.94
C LEU A 143 5.63 -12.33 -11.04
N ALA A 144 5.69 -13.06 -12.17
CA ALA A 144 6.72 -14.08 -12.40
C ALA A 144 8.14 -13.50 -12.27
N LYS A 145 8.37 -12.32 -12.86
CA LYS A 145 9.65 -11.61 -12.73
C LYS A 145 9.98 -11.25 -11.27
N LEU A 146 9.01 -10.71 -10.53
CA LEU A 146 9.20 -10.36 -9.11
C LEU A 146 9.54 -11.58 -8.26
N TYR A 147 8.86 -12.69 -8.50
CA TYR A 147 9.12 -13.94 -7.79
C TYR A 147 10.51 -14.50 -8.10
N ASN A 148 10.93 -14.49 -9.36
CA ASN A 148 12.28 -14.88 -9.75
C ASN A 148 13.36 -13.99 -9.08
N GLU A 149 13.08 -12.70 -8.88
CA GLU A 149 13.98 -11.81 -8.15
C GLU A 149 14.00 -12.07 -6.64
N ILE A 150 12.86 -12.43 -6.04
CA ILE A 150 12.77 -12.84 -4.64
C ILE A 150 13.59 -14.10 -4.42
N GLU A 151 13.46 -15.10 -5.29
CA GLU A 151 14.17 -16.37 -5.19
C GLU A 151 15.70 -16.22 -5.25
N LYS A 152 16.21 -15.14 -5.84
CA LYS A 152 17.65 -14.85 -5.88
C LYS A 152 18.18 -14.24 -4.57
N ARG A 153 17.31 -13.71 -3.70
CA ARG A 153 17.73 -12.96 -2.51
C ARG A 153 17.46 -13.73 -1.22
N LYS A 154 18.53 -14.15 -0.53
CA LYS A 154 18.51 -14.98 0.71
C LYS A 154 17.48 -14.56 1.77
N HIS A 155 17.36 -13.26 2.03
CA HIS A 155 16.45 -12.73 3.06
C HIS A 155 14.98 -12.69 2.60
N HIS A 156 14.73 -12.40 1.33
CA HIS A 156 13.38 -12.32 0.80
C HIS A 156 12.76 -13.70 0.61
N ILE A 157 13.55 -14.71 0.22
CA ILE A 157 13.13 -16.12 0.18
C ILE A 157 12.48 -16.53 1.49
N LYS A 158 13.16 -16.28 2.62
CA LYS A 158 12.65 -16.59 3.97
C LYS A 158 11.26 -16.01 4.25
N LEU A 159 10.96 -14.83 3.70
CA LEU A 159 9.67 -14.15 3.89
C LEU A 159 8.54 -14.71 3.01
N TYR A 160 8.88 -15.34 1.89
CA TYR A 160 7.95 -15.91 0.91
C TYR A 160 7.97 -17.45 0.87
N ASN A 161 8.75 -18.10 1.73
CA ASN A 161 8.84 -19.57 1.85
C ASN A 161 7.49 -20.25 2.04
N ALA A 162 6.55 -19.59 2.74
CA ALA A 162 5.22 -20.12 2.99
C ALA A 162 4.44 -20.38 1.69
N ARG A 163 4.76 -19.73 0.57
CA ARG A 163 4.12 -19.97 -0.73
C ARG A 163 4.38 -21.38 -1.27
N LYS A 164 5.55 -21.96 -0.99
CA LYS A 164 5.90 -23.33 -1.43
C LYS A 164 5.23 -24.40 -0.56
N ASN A 165 4.56 -24.02 0.52
CA ASN A 165 3.86 -24.96 1.38
C ASN A 165 2.43 -25.17 0.87
N GLU A 166 2.11 -26.39 0.46
CA GLU A 166 0.80 -26.78 -0.06
C GLU A 166 -0.34 -26.54 0.92
N LEU A 167 -0.05 -26.55 2.23
CA LEU A 167 -1.03 -26.30 3.29
C LEU A 167 -1.39 -24.81 3.46
N VAL A 168 -0.63 -23.91 2.83
CA VAL A 168 -0.81 -22.45 2.98
C VAL A 168 -1.55 -21.90 1.77
N SER A 169 -2.86 -21.73 1.93
CA SER A 169 -3.70 -21.04 0.95
C SER A 169 -3.49 -19.52 1.03
N VAL A 170 -2.88 -18.95 -0.01
CA VAL A 170 -2.71 -17.49 -0.13
C VAL A 170 -4.09 -16.83 -0.20
N SER A 171 -5.03 -17.36 -0.97
CA SER A 171 -6.38 -16.82 -1.10
C SER A 171 -7.13 -16.75 0.24
N ASP A 172 -7.00 -17.77 1.09
CA ASP A 172 -7.66 -17.77 2.41
C ASP A 172 -6.99 -16.79 3.37
N SER A 173 -5.67 -16.63 3.27
CA SER A 173 -4.94 -15.62 4.05
C SER A 173 -5.38 -14.18 3.71
N LEU A 174 -5.86 -13.94 2.49
CA LEU A 174 -6.37 -12.64 2.04
C LEU A 174 -7.79 -12.35 2.52
N ARG A 175 -8.55 -13.36 2.93
CA ARG A 175 -9.91 -13.17 3.45
C ARG A 175 -9.95 -12.26 4.67
N TRP A 176 -8.88 -12.26 5.47
CA TRP A 176 -8.72 -11.44 6.67
C TRP A 176 -8.22 -10.02 6.41
N LEU A 177 -7.96 -9.68 5.14
CA LEU A 177 -7.32 -8.43 4.72
C LEU A 177 -8.23 -7.53 3.87
N LYS A 178 -9.44 -8.01 3.55
CA LYS A 178 -10.54 -7.24 2.97
C LYS A 178 -11.46 -6.75 4.09
#